data_AF-A0A1I4N6R2-F1
#
_entry.id   AF-A0A1I4N6R2-F1
#
_cell.length_a   1.000
_cell.length_b   1.000
_cell.length_c   1.000
_cell.angle_alpha   90.00
_cell.angle_beta   90.00
_cell.angle_gamma   90.00
#
_symmetry.space_group_name_H-M   'P 1'
#
loop_
_entity.id
_entity.type
_entity.pdbx_description
1 polymer ?
#
loop_
_entity_poly.entity_id
_entity_poly.type
_entity_poly.pdbx_seq_one_letter_code
_entity_poly.pdbx_strand_id
1 'polypeptide(L)'
;MTQYQSALTTLIGEVLADPELAHSDVFRRMLQAGLQDLIDAEATVKIGADPHPRTPERTTRRNGTRPKTLATPAGEVDLQIPKLREGSFFPSLLSPRRRVDKALYAVICQAWIDGVSTRKVDQLVRALGNDTGISRSTVSRICSEIDEAVQEFLHRRIDHTWFPYLFLDATYLDVRHRGRVLSQALVVATGVSGDGRREILGMALGDAETTDFWTEFLRSLRERGLKVATDTDPLGVALVTSDAHAGLKAAVKAILPGSGWQRCRVHFARNITQKLGSARSKPVNALISTIFAQTTTEAVTAQYRAVTDSLCTSFPEIAGMLENAEPDLTAFATVPREHWQKVWSDNPIERLNREIKRRADVVQIFPDRDSVTRLIGAVLQEQHEEWQYGERRYLSEISMRKLLHTLHNHTEPAHPELHLTA
;
A
#
# COMPACT_ATOMS: atom_id res chain seq x y z
N MET A 1 25.35 33.48 -41.11
CA MET A 1 24.87 32.56 -40.06
C MET A 1 25.51 32.99 -38.75
N THR A 2 24.81 33.76 -37.93
CA THR A 2 25.23 34.03 -36.56
C THR A 2 25.13 32.73 -35.79
N GLN A 3 26.27 32.06 -35.55
CA GLN A 3 26.34 30.96 -34.60
C GLN A 3 25.91 31.53 -33.25
N TYR A 4 24.71 31.16 -32.81
CA TYR A 4 24.36 31.28 -31.41
C TYR A 4 25.37 30.41 -30.65
N GLN A 5 26.39 31.02 -30.05
CA GLN A 5 27.22 30.34 -29.08
C GLN A 5 26.29 30.01 -27.91
N SER A 6 25.82 28.77 -27.90
CA SER A 6 25.03 28.23 -26.80
C SER A 6 25.87 28.34 -25.53
N ALA A 7 25.25 28.77 -24.43
CA ALA A 7 25.92 28.84 -23.13
C ALA A 7 26.48 27.47 -22.73
N LEU A 8 25.89 26.38 -23.23
CA LEU A 8 26.36 25.01 -23.08
C LEU A 8 27.71 24.79 -23.79
N THR A 9 27.89 25.32 -25.00
CA THR A 9 29.13 25.15 -25.78
C THR A 9 30.31 25.85 -25.10
N THR A 10 30.09 27.04 -24.54
CA THR A 10 31.10 27.76 -23.75
C THR A 10 31.45 26.99 -22.48
N LEU A 11 30.44 26.47 -21.78
CA LEU A 11 30.64 25.69 -20.55
C LEU A 11 31.40 24.37 -20.81
N ILE A 12 31.11 23.69 -21.92
CA ILE A 12 31.86 22.49 -22.34
C ILE A 12 33.34 22.83 -22.54
N GLY A 13 33.65 23.99 -23.13
CA GLY A 13 35.02 24.48 -23.28
C GLY A 13 35.74 24.71 -21.94
N GLU A 14 35.05 25.30 -20.96
CA GLU A 14 35.60 25.52 -19.60
C GLU A 14 35.89 24.20 -18.87
N VAL A 15 34.98 23.23 -18.95
CA VAL A 15 35.12 21.91 -18.30
C VAL A 15 36.26 21.11 -18.90
N LEU A 16 36.46 21.19 -20.22
CA LEU A 16 37.59 20.54 -20.89
C LEU A 16 38.94 21.20 -20.55
N ALA A 17 38.92 22.46 -20.10
CA ALA A 17 40.12 23.22 -19.75
C ALA A 17 40.53 23.07 -18.28
N ASP A 18 39.60 22.75 -17.38
CA ASP A 18 39.87 22.56 -15.94
C ASP A 18 39.31 21.21 -15.42
N PRO A 19 40.16 20.18 -15.31
CA PRO A 19 39.78 18.85 -14.82
C PRO A 19 39.45 18.79 -13.32
N GLU A 20 39.84 19.79 -12.51
CA GLU A 20 39.60 19.80 -11.07
C GLU A 20 38.29 20.51 -10.68
N LEU A 21 37.54 21.06 -11.66
CA LEU A 21 36.24 21.65 -11.40
C LEU A 21 35.31 20.63 -10.70
N ALA A 22 34.72 21.04 -9.58
CA ALA A 22 33.83 20.19 -8.80
C ALA A 22 32.70 19.66 -9.71
N HIS A 23 32.64 18.34 -9.89
CA HIS A 23 31.78 17.72 -10.90
C HIS A 23 30.29 18.07 -10.68
N SER A 24 29.87 18.22 -9.42
CA SER A 24 28.51 18.65 -9.07
C SER A 24 28.16 20.05 -9.57
N ASP A 25 29.09 21.00 -9.50
CA ASP A 25 28.88 22.35 -10.04
C ASP A 25 28.86 22.36 -11.55
N VAL A 26 29.68 21.51 -12.19
CA VAL A 26 29.66 21.35 -13.65
C VAL A 26 28.30 20.87 -14.14
N PHE A 27 27.77 19.79 -13.54
CA PHE A 27 26.47 19.24 -13.91
C PHE A 27 25.34 20.26 -13.71
N ARG A 28 25.35 20.99 -12.58
CA ARG A 28 24.38 22.04 -12.29
C ARG A 28 24.41 23.16 -13.34
N ARG A 29 25.61 23.63 -13.70
CA ARG A 29 25.80 24.67 -14.73
C ARG A 29 25.38 24.18 -16.12
N MET A 30 25.68 22.92 -16.47
CA MET A 30 25.25 22.30 -17.73
C MET A 30 23.73 22.24 -17.82
N LEU A 31 23.07 21.78 -16.75
CA LEU A 31 21.62 21.72 -16.67
C LEU A 31 20.99 23.11 -16.79
N GLN A 32 21.53 24.11 -16.09
CA GLN A 32 21.05 25.49 -16.18
C GLN A 32 21.18 26.05 -17.61
N ALA A 33 22.33 25.86 -18.25
CA ALA A 33 22.56 26.33 -19.62
C ALA A 33 21.61 25.64 -20.62
N GLY A 34 21.47 24.32 -20.54
CA GLY A 34 20.57 23.56 -21.41
C GLY A 34 19.10 23.95 -21.22
N LEU A 35 18.65 24.14 -19.98
CA LEU A 35 17.29 24.61 -19.68
C LEU A 35 17.07 26.03 -20.20
N GLN A 36 18.04 26.94 -20.05
CA GLN A 36 17.94 28.31 -20.54
C GLN A 36 17.84 28.35 -22.07
N ASP A 37 18.70 27.61 -22.77
CA ASP A 37 18.68 27.53 -24.23
C ASP A 37 17.35 26.99 -24.75
N LEU A 38 16.78 25.97 -24.10
CA LEU A 38 15.48 25.43 -24.46
C LEU A 38 14.34 26.43 -24.21
N ILE A 39 14.36 27.15 -23.08
CA ILE A 39 13.38 28.21 -22.77
C ILE A 39 13.42 29.30 -23.85
N ASP A 40 14.63 29.70 -24.27
CA ASP A 40 14.81 30.71 -25.29
C ASP A 40 14.38 30.23 -26.68
N ALA A 41 14.61 28.95 -27.01
CA ALA A 41 14.13 28.32 -28.24
C ALA A 41 12.59 28.27 -28.29
N GLU A 42 11.93 27.82 -27.22
CA GLU A 42 10.46 27.82 -27.13
C GLU A 42 9.88 29.24 -27.28
N ALA A 43 10.52 30.24 -26.66
CA ALA A 43 10.11 31.64 -26.80
C ALA A 43 10.26 32.13 -28.24
N THR A 44 11.36 31.79 -28.92
CA THR A 44 11.58 32.11 -30.34
C THR A 44 10.50 31.48 -31.22
N VAL A 45 10.18 30.20 -31.02
CA VAL A 45 9.11 29.50 -31.76
C VAL A 45 7.77 30.21 -31.56
N LYS A 46 7.44 30.59 -30.32
CA LYS A 46 6.17 31.30 -30.03
C LYS A 46 6.11 32.69 -30.66
N ILE A 47 7.23 33.39 -30.72
CA ILE A 47 7.33 34.74 -31.31
C ILE A 47 7.34 34.68 -32.84
N GLY A 48 7.79 33.57 -33.42
CA GLY A 48 8.03 33.42 -34.86
C GLY A 48 9.32 34.12 -35.33
N ALA A 49 10.21 34.49 -34.40
CA ALA A 49 11.42 35.22 -34.73
C ALA A 49 12.47 35.13 -33.63
N ASP A 50 13.74 35.05 -34.04
CA ASP A 50 14.88 35.20 -33.14
C ASP A 50 14.98 36.62 -32.55
N PRO A 51 15.84 36.82 -31.54
CA PRO A 51 16.15 38.13 -31.00
C PRO A 51 16.85 39.04 -32.02
N HIS A 52 16.26 40.19 -32.31
CA HIS A 52 16.75 41.28 -33.19
C HIS A 52 16.48 41.22 -34.72
N PRO A 53 16.42 40.09 -35.45
CA PRO A 53 16.16 40.13 -36.89
C PRO A 53 14.77 40.68 -37.20
N ARG A 54 14.57 41.35 -38.33
CA ARG A 54 13.24 41.81 -38.76
C ARG A 54 12.63 40.74 -39.65
N THR A 55 11.62 40.04 -39.16
CA THR A 55 10.91 38.99 -39.89
C THR A 55 9.42 39.32 -39.97
N PRO A 56 8.77 39.07 -41.13
CA PRO A 56 7.33 39.26 -41.28
C PRO A 56 6.50 38.27 -40.45
N GLU A 57 7.06 37.14 -40.05
CA GLU A 57 6.42 36.10 -39.21
C GLU A 57 6.35 36.49 -37.72
N ARG A 58 6.95 37.61 -37.32
CA ARG A 58 6.97 38.05 -35.92
C ARG A 58 5.59 38.48 -35.42
N THR A 59 5.07 37.77 -34.43
CA THR A 59 3.75 38.06 -33.83
C THR A 59 3.82 38.98 -32.60
N THR A 60 4.94 38.98 -31.86
CA THR A 60 5.12 39.78 -30.63
C THR A 60 6.61 40.06 -30.39
N ARG A 61 6.98 40.69 -29.26
CA ARG A 61 8.38 41.03 -28.91
C ARG A 61 8.70 40.66 -27.48
N ARG A 62 9.97 40.33 -27.21
CA ARG A 62 10.48 40.16 -25.83
C ARG A 62 10.47 41.51 -25.10
N ASN A 63 10.12 41.51 -23.81
CA ASN A 63 10.06 42.69 -22.93
C ASN A 63 10.75 42.41 -21.59
N GLY A 64 12.02 42.02 -21.68
CA GLY A 64 12.83 41.58 -20.54
C GLY A 64 12.52 40.15 -20.07
N THR A 65 13.02 39.81 -18.89
CA THR A 65 12.91 38.47 -18.29
C THR A 65 12.29 38.54 -16.89
N ARG A 66 11.88 37.38 -16.37
CA ARG A 66 11.59 37.17 -14.94
C ARG A 66 12.52 36.08 -14.40
N PRO A 67 13.17 36.28 -13.24
CA PRO A 67 13.97 35.23 -12.63
C PRO A 67 13.07 34.13 -12.08
N LYS A 68 13.53 32.87 -12.17
CA LYS A 68 12.92 31.72 -11.52
C LYS A 68 14.04 30.75 -11.10
N THR A 69 14.19 30.58 -9.80
CA THR A 69 15.03 29.52 -9.22
C THR A 69 14.27 28.20 -9.22
N LEU A 70 14.93 27.15 -9.67
CA LEU A 70 14.43 25.77 -9.72
C LEU A 70 15.39 24.87 -8.95
N ALA A 71 14.85 24.17 -7.94
CA ALA A 71 15.57 23.16 -7.20
C ALA A 71 15.57 21.83 -7.99
N THR A 72 16.74 21.24 -8.19
CA THR A 72 16.95 20.00 -8.95
C THR A 72 17.82 19.02 -8.14
N PRO A 73 17.92 17.73 -8.54
CA PRO A 73 18.86 16.79 -7.91
C PRO A 73 20.34 17.19 -8.06
N ALA A 74 20.67 18.05 -9.03
CA ALA A 74 22.01 18.61 -9.22
C ALA A 74 22.21 19.95 -8.48
N GLY A 75 21.22 20.39 -7.70
CA GLY A 75 21.22 21.66 -6.97
C GLY A 75 20.34 22.74 -7.60
N GLU A 76 20.45 23.96 -7.09
CA GLU A 76 19.63 25.09 -7.54
C GLU A 76 20.13 25.68 -8.86
N VAL A 77 19.21 25.83 -9.81
CA VAL A 77 19.46 26.50 -11.10
C VAL A 77 18.62 27.76 -11.22
N ASP A 78 19.25 28.83 -11.68
CA ASP A 78 18.60 30.12 -11.90
C ASP A 78 18.26 30.31 -13.37
N LEU A 79 16.98 30.42 -13.66
CA LEU A 79 16.44 30.53 -15.02
C LEU A 79 15.86 31.93 -15.25
N GLN A 80 16.05 32.44 -16.46
CA GLN A 80 15.52 33.72 -16.91
C GLN A 80 14.39 33.47 -17.91
N ILE A 81 13.15 33.57 -17.46
CA ILE A 81 12.00 33.33 -18.34
C ILE A 81 11.65 34.61 -19.12
N PRO A 82 11.64 34.59 -20.46
CA PRO A 82 11.24 35.73 -21.27
C PRO A 82 9.83 36.23 -20.97
N LYS A 83 9.66 37.55 -20.93
CA LYS A 83 8.35 38.22 -20.94
C LYS A 83 8.04 38.65 -22.37
N LEU A 84 6.79 38.51 -22.78
CA LEU A 84 6.31 39.01 -24.07
C LEU A 84 5.65 40.37 -23.86
N ARG A 85 5.74 41.26 -24.86
CA ARG A 85 5.08 42.57 -24.85
C ARG A 85 3.56 42.43 -24.96
N GLU A 86 3.13 41.46 -25.75
CA GLU A 86 1.73 41.07 -25.90
C GLU A 86 1.60 39.55 -25.71
N GLY A 87 0.59 39.14 -24.94
CA GLY A 87 0.35 37.73 -24.56
C GLY A 87 1.19 37.23 -23.38
N SER A 88 1.00 35.97 -23.01
CA SER A 88 1.73 35.31 -21.90
C SER A 88 2.62 34.18 -22.41
N PHE A 89 3.84 34.08 -21.89
CA PHE A 89 4.74 32.95 -22.14
C PHE A 89 5.14 32.28 -20.82
N PHE A 90 5.06 30.95 -20.81
CA PHE A 90 5.60 30.09 -19.77
C PHE A 90 6.17 28.84 -20.45
N PRO A 91 7.42 28.43 -20.14
CA PRO A 91 8.06 27.28 -20.77
C PRO A 91 7.31 25.98 -20.49
N SER A 92 7.24 25.08 -21.48
CA SER A 92 6.47 23.84 -21.40
C SER A 92 7.02 22.84 -20.38
N LEU A 93 8.36 22.77 -20.24
CA LEU A 93 9.02 21.88 -19.29
C LEU A 93 8.89 22.32 -17.81
N LEU A 94 8.46 23.54 -17.56
CA LEU A 94 8.31 24.08 -16.22
C LEU A 94 6.82 24.12 -15.83
N SER A 95 6.54 23.98 -14.53
CA SER A 95 5.20 24.23 -14.01
C SER A 95 5.12 25.63 -13.38
N PRO A 96 4.03 26.39 -13.63
CA PRO A 96 3.77 27.64 -12.92
C PRO A 96 3.79 27.41 -11.40
N ARG A 97 4.42 28.34 -10.66
CA ARG A 97 4.48 28.35 -9.17
C ARG A 97 5.21 27.17 -8.49
N ARG A 98 5.52 26.07 -9.19
CA ARG A 98 6.35 24.97 -8.69
C ARG A 98 7.83 25.38 -8.72
N ARG A 99 8.54 25.22 -7.61
CA ARG A 99 9.98 25.58 -7.46
C ARG A 99 10.90 24.36 -7.43
N VAL A 100 10.34 23.16 -7.44
CA VAL A 100 11.05 21.88 -7.43
C VAL A 100 10.81 21.20 -8.76
N ASP A 101 11.84 20.65 -9.38
CA ASP A 101 11.70 19.87 -10.61
C ASP A 101 10.95 18.55 -10.34
N LYS A 102 10.57 17.82 -11.40
CA LYS A 102 9.81 16.56 -11.25
C LYS A 102 10.63 15.43 -10.62
N ALA A 103 11.96 15.43 -10.81
CA ALA A 103 12.81 14.35 -10.31
C ALA A 103 13.03 14.47 -8.80
N LEU A 104 13.41 15.65 -8.32
CA LEU A 104 13.54 15.97 -6.90
C LEU A 104 12.19 15.86 -6.19
N TYR A 105 11.10 16.21 -6.87
CA TYR A 105 9.74 15.98 -6.38
C TYR A 105 9.49 14.50 -6.07
N ALA A 106 9.80 13.60 -7.00
CA ALA A 106 9.64 12.16 -6.80
C ALA A 106 10.51 11.64 -5.64
N VAL A 107 11.75 12.13 -5.53
CA VAL A 107 12.65 11.78 -4.41
C VAL A 107 12.07 12.25 -3.06
N ILE A 108 11.50 13.45 -3.00
CA ILE A 108 10.85 13.96 -1.78
C ILE A 108 9.63 13.12 -1.41
N CYS A 109 8.79 12.76 -2.40
CA CYS A 109 7.64 11.88 -2.17
C CYS A 109 8.08 10.50 -1.66
N GLN A 110 9.06 9.87 -2.32
CA GLN A 110 9.57 8.56 -1.91
C GLN A 110 10.20 8.62 -0.53
N ALA A 111 11.05 9.63 -0.24
CA ALA A 111 11.62 9.79 1.10
C ALA A 111 10.53 9.99 2.17
N TRP A 112 9.46 10.70 1.86
CA TRP A 112 8.36 10.85 2.80
C TRP A 112 7.60 9.53 3.03
N ILE A 113 7.28 8.81 1.95
CA ILE A 113 6.70 7.45 2.02
C ILE A 113 7.63 6.57 2.85
N ASP A 114 8.94 6.61 2.58
CA ASP A 114 10.18 6.32 3.37
C ASP A 114 10.04 6.26 4.89
N GLY A 115 9.14 7.07 5.44
CA GLY A 115 9.17 7.44 6.83
C GLY A 115 10.34 8.37 7.12
N VAL A 116 10.87 9.10 6.13
CA VAL A 116 11.83 10.18 6.39
C VAL A 116 11.04 11.39 6.90
N SER A 117 11.34 11.82 8.12
CA SER A 117 10.65 12.97 8.71
C SER A 117 10.86 14.23 7.87
N THR A 118 9.90 15.17 7.89
CA THR A 118 10.00 16.42 7.11
C THR A 118 11.28 17.23 7.37
N ARG A 119 11.90 17.08 8.54
CA ARG A 119 13.21 17.67 8.86
C ARG A 119 14.38 16.95 8.19
N LYS A 120 14.34 15.61 8.14
CA LYS A 120 15.35 14.81 7.44
C LYS A 120 15.22 14.96 5.92
N VAL A 121 14.01 15.17 5.40
CA VAL A 121 13.79 15.54 3.99
C VAL A 121 14.46 16.87 3.67
N ASP A 122 14.36 17.89 4.53
CA ASP A 122 15.10 19.15 4.35
C ASP A 122 16.62 18.93 4.29
N GLN A 123 17.15 18.09 5.18
CA GLN A 123 18.58 17.71 5.16
C GLN A 123 18.97 16.98 3.87
N LEU A 124 18.12 16.07 3.37
CA LEU A 124 18.34 15.37 2.11
C LEU A 124 18.38 16.35 0.93
N VAL A 125 17.43 17.29 0.88
CA VAL A 125 17.37 18.31 -0.18
C VAL A 125 18.60 19.22 -0.16
N ARG A 126 19.07 19.61 1.03
CA ARG A 126 20.33 20.36 1.21
C ARG A 126 21.54 19.56 0.75
N ALA A 127 21.59 18.26 1.07
CA ALA A 127 22.68 17.37 0.64
C ALA A 127 22.73 17.18 -0.88
N LEU A 128 21.60 17.35 -1.58
CA LEU A 128 21.53 17.36 -3.05
C LEU A 128 21.92 18.73 -3.67
N GLY A 129 22.52 19.63 -2.90
CA GLY A 129 23.00 20.94 -3.40
C GLY A 129 21.93 22.03 -3.48
N ASN A 130 20.81 21.86 -2.77
CA ASN A 130 19.78 22.90 -2.66
C ASN A 130 19.91 23.59 -1.29
N ASP A 131 20.79 24.57 -1.20
CA ASP A 131 21.15 25.26 0.05
C ASP A 131 19.98 25.99 0.71
N THR A 132 18.97 26.40 -0.04
CA THR A 132 17.76 26.99 0.55
C THR A 132 16.89 25.95 1.27
N GLY A 133 17.11 24.66 0.99
CA GLY A 133 16.37 23.54 1.56
C GLY A 133 14.91 23.51 1.11
N ILE A 134 14.08 22.75 1.84
CA ILE A 134 12.65 22.67 1.60
C ILE A 134 11.85 22.85 2.89
N SER A 135 10.88 23.77 2.86
CA SER A 135 10.00 23.99 3.99
C SER A 135 9.05 22.80 4.21
N ARG A 136 8.68 22.53 5.46
CA ARG A 136 7.64 21.53 5.81
C ARG A 136 6.34 21.75 5.03
N SER A 137 5.93 23.01 4.84
CA SER A 137 4.72 23.36 4.08
C SER A 137 4.82 23.00 2.59
N THR A 138 6.03 23.03 2.03
CA THR A 138 6.28 22.64 0.64
C THR A 138 6.23 21.12 0.52
N VAL A 139 6.85 20.38 1.44
CA VAL A 139 6.76 18.91 1.48
C VAL A 139 5.30 18.46 1.59
N SER A 140 4.52 19.06 2.48
CA SER A 140 3.10 18.72 2.62
C SER A 140 2.28 18.97 1.33
N ARG A 141 2.59 20.03 0.58
CA ARG A 141 1.93 20.32 -0.71
C ARG A 141 2.35 19.33 -1.79
N ILE A 142 3.62 18.96 -1.83
CA ILE A 142 4.13 17.91 -2.71
C ILE A 142 3.41 16.59 -2.41
N CYS A 143 3.30 16.21 -1.14
CA CYS A 143 2.61 14.98 -0.79
C CYS A 143 1.09 15.02 -1.03
N SER A 144 0.47 16.19 -1.27
CA SER A 144 -0.98 16.23 -1.57
C SER A 144 -1.35 15.62 -2.92
N GLU A 145 -0.44 15.56 -3.90
CA GLU A 145 -0.71 14.85 -5.17
C GLU A 145 -0.75 13.31 -4.96
N ILE A 146 -0.20 12.81 -3.84
CA ILE A 146 -0.32 11.40 -3.45
C ILE A 146 -1.78 11.08 -3.08
N ASP A 147 -2.54 12.06 -2.59
CA ASP A 147 -3.93 11.84 -2.17
C ASP A 147 -4.78 11.30 -3.32
N GLU A 148 -4.66 11.88 -4.52
CA GLU A 148 -5.44 11.45 -5.69
C GLU A 148 -5.14 10.00 -6.06
N ALA A 149 -3.86 9.63 -6.17
CA ALA A 149 -3.44 8.27 -6.48
C ALA A 149 -3.89 7.27 -5.40
N VAL A 150 -3.78 7.64 -4.13
CA VAL A 150 -4.26 6.81 -3.01
C VAL A 150 -5.77 6.65 -3.06
N GLN A 151 -6.52 7.71 -3.32
CA GLN A 151 -7.98 7.63 -3.41
C GLN A 151 -8.41 6.75 -4.59
N GLU A 152 -7.76 6.87 -5.75
CA GLU A 152 -7.98 6.00 -6.90
C GLU A 152 -7.70 4.54 -6.53
N PHE A 153 -6.56 4.27 -5.91
CA PHE A 153 -6.19 2.94 -5.44
C PHE A 153 -7.21 2.35 -4.46
N LEU A 154 -7.65 3.12 -3.45
CA LEU A 154 -8.58 2.64 -2.43
C LEU A 154 -10.02 2.48 -2.93
N HIS A 155 -10.43 3.22 -3.98
CA HIS A 155 -11.78 3.15 -4.53
C HIS A 155 -11.89 2.32 -5.83
N ARG A 156 -10.78 1.78 -6.33
CA ARG A 156 -10.77 0.95 -7.54
C ARG A 156 -11.72 -0.23 -7.45
N ARG A 157 -12.25 -0.63 -8.61
CA ARG A 157 -13.02 -1.88 -8.77
C ARG A 157 -12.12 -3.08 -8.46
N ILE A 158 -12.71 -4.11 -7.86
CA ILE A 158 -12.06 -5.37 -7.49
C ILE A 158 -12.84 -6.57 -8.05
N ASP A 159 -13.53 -6.38 -9.18
CA ASP A 159 -14.32 -7.38 -9.90
C ASP A 159 -13.54 -8.07 -11.03
N HIS A 160 -12.26 -7.76 -11.21
CA HIS A 160 -11.39 -8.38 -12.22
C HIS A 160 -11.17 -9.87 -11.99
N THR A 161 -11.34 -10.34 -10.76
CA THR A 161 -11.21 -11.74 -10.36
C THR A 161 -12.12 -12.03 -9.16
N TRP A 162 -12.06 -13.26 -8.64
CA TRP A 162 -12.69 -13.64 -7.38
C TRP A 162 -11.61 -13.87 -6.32
N PHE A 163 -11.98 -13.71 -5.04
CA PHE A 163 -11.04 -13.77 -3.92
C PHE A 163 -11.45 -14.87 -2.92
N PRO A 164 -10.98 -16.12 -3.08
CA PRO A 164 -11.32 -17.22 -2.17
C PRO A 164 -10.94 -16.96 -0.72
N TYR A 165 -9.82 -16.27 -0.48
CA TYR A 165 -9.31 -16.00 0.85
C TYR A 165 -9.31 -14.50 1.12
N LEU A 166 -9.87 -14.11 2.25
CA LEU A 166 -9.86 -12.74 2.75
C LEU A 166 -9.21 -12.73 4.14
N PHE A 167 -8.20 -11.89 4.31
CA PHE A 167 -7.55 -11.64 5.58
C PHE A 167 -7.94 -10.24 6.04
N LEU A 168 -8.38 -10.14 7.30
CA LEU A 168 -8.78 -8.88 7.92
C LEU A 168 -7.98 -8.69 9.20
N ASP A 169 -7.39 -7.51 9.35
CA ASP A 169 -6.66 -7.16 10.56
C ASP A 169 -6.83 -5.69 10.90
N ALA A 170 -6.60 -5.35 12.16
CA ALA A 170 -6.69 -4.01 12.71
C ALA A 170 -5.41 -3.64 13.44
N THR A 171 -5.01 -2.39 13.31
CA THR A 171 -3.91 -1.80 14.07
C THR A 171 -4.28 -0.41 14.54
N TYR A 172 -3.80 -0.01 15.72
CA TYR A 172 -4.14 1.28 16.30
C TYR A 172 -3.09 2.32 15.98
N LEU A 173 -3.53 3.52 15.61
CA LEU A 173 -2.69 4.68 15.33
C LEU A 173 -3.14 5.89 16.14
N ASP A 174 -2.20 6.70 16.59
CA ASP A 174 -2.50 7.93 17.32
C ASP A 174 -2.76 9.08 16.34
N VAL A 175 -3.96 9.64 16.40
CA VAL A 175 -4.44 10.67 15.47
C VAL A 175 -4.95 11.86 16.27
N ARG A 176 -4.55 13.07 15.87
CA ARG A 176 -5.06 14.30 16.46
C ARG A 176 -6.45 14.60 15.90
N HIS A 177 -7.42 14.75 16.79
CA HIS A 177 -8.79 15.10 16.46
C HIS A 177 -9.31 16.17 17.43
N ARG A 178 -9.76 17.31 16.90
CA ARG A 178 -10.30 18.45 17.69
C ARG A 178 -9.40 18.86 18.88
N GLY A 179 -8.09 18.89 18.65
CA GLY A 179 -7.09 19.29 19.65
C GLY A 179 -6.72 18.20 20.69
N ARG A 180 -7.27 16.98 20.58
CA ARG A 180 -6.91 15.83 21.44
C ARG A 180 -6.25 14.73 20.61
N VAL A 181 -5.45 13.87 21.25
CA VAL A 181 -4.89 12.67 20.62
C VAL A 181 -5.81 11.50 20.93
N LEU A 182 -6.31 10.84 19.89
CA LEU A 182 -7.18 9.67 19.98
C LEU A 182 -6.47 8.48 19.34
N SER A 183 -6.58 7.31 19.97
CA SER A 183 -6.16 6.05 19.34
C SER A 183 -7.27 5.57 18.42
N GLN A 184 -7.01 5.51 17.12
CA GLN A 184 -7.98 5.14 16.08
C GLN A 184 -7.60 3.79 15.45
N ALA A 185 -8.60 2.99 15.12
CA ALA A 185 -8.45 1.68 14.51
C ALA A 185 -8.29 1.82 12.99
N LEU A 186 -7.11 1.48 12.49
CA LEU A 186 -6.83 1.29 11.07
C LEU A 186 -7.07 -0.18 10.72
N VAL A 187 -8.06 -0.44 9.87
CA VAL A 187 -8.34 -1.79 9.36
C VAL A 187 -7.84 -1.94 7.95
N VAL A 188 -7.33 -3.13 7.63
CA VAL A 188 -6.80 -3.47 6.31
C VAL A 188 -7.37 -4.82 5.86
N ALA A 189 -7.80 -4.88 4.60
CA ALA A 189 -8.24 -6.10 3.94
C ALA A 189 -7.23 -6.54 2.89
N THR A 190 -6.75 -7.78 3.00
CA THR A 190 -5.89 -8.43 2.00
C THR A 190 -6.60 -9.67 1.45
N GLY A 191 -6.69 -9.78 0.13
CA GLY A 191 -7.25 -10.94 -0.56
C GLY A 191 -6.17 -11.81 -1.18
N VAL A 192 -6.48 -13.10 -1.37
CA VAL A 192 -5.78 -13.94 -2.36
C VAL A 192 -6.73 -14.17 -3.51
N SER A 193 -6.33 -13.78 -4.71
CA SER A 193 -7.11 -13.89 -5.93
C SER A 193 -7.23 -15.34 -6.41
N GLY A 194 -8.16 -15.61 -7.32
CA GLY A 194 -8.38 -16.94 -7.92
C GLY A 194 -7.16 -17.52 -8.64
N ASP A 195 -6.25 -16.68 -9.10
CA ASP A 195 -4.95 -17.06 -9.68
C ASP A 195 -3.85 -17.27 -8.62
N GLY A 196 -4.14 -17.05 -7.34
CA GLY A 196 -3.23 -17.30 -6.23
C GLY A 196 -2.27 -16.16 -5.91
N ARG A 197 -2.54 -14.93 -6.38
CA ARG A 197 -1.77 -13.72 -6.05
C ARG A 197 -2.39 -13.00 -4.87
N ARG A 198 -1.57 -12.22 -4.15
CA ARG A 198 -2.07 -11.40 -3.04
C ARG A 198 -2.39 -10.00 -3.52
N GLU A 199 -3.49 -9.46 -3.02
CA GLU A 199 -3.94 -8.12 -3.33
C GLU A 199 -4.40 -7.41 -2.06
N ILE A 200 -4.10 -6.13 -1.94
CA ILE A 200 -4.65 -5.30 -0.87
C ILE A 200 -5.97 -4.75 -1.40
N LEU A 201 -7.08 -5.13 -0.77
CA LEU A 201 -8.41 -4.79 -1.23
C LEU A 201 -8.87 -3.43 -0.72
N GLY A 202 -8.38 -3.00 0.45
CA GLY A 202 -8.66 -1.67 0.97
C GLY A 202 -8.20 -1.47 2.40
N MET A 203 -8.37 -0.23 2.87
CA MET A 203 -8.22 0.15 4.26
C MET A 203 -9.32 1.13 4.68
N ALA A 204 -9.59 1.21 5.97
CA ALA A 204 -10.43 2.24 6.57
C ALA A 204 -9.90 2.65 7.94
N LEU A 205 -10.19 3.87 8.35
CA LEU A 205 -9.82 4.40 9.67
C LEU A 205 -11.08 4.75 10.44
N GLY A 206 -11.26 4.13 11.60
CA GLY A 206 -12.42 4.29 12.48
C GLY A 206 -12.03 4.64 13.91
N ASP A 207 -13.00 5.07 14.70
CA ASP A 207 -12.77 5.38 16.12
C ASP A 207 -12.59 4.12 16.97
N ALA A 208 -13.25 3.03 16.61
CA ALA A 208 -13.14 1.73 17.26
C ALA A 208 -13.60 0.61 16.30
N GLU A 209 -13.23 -0.63 16.62
CA GLU A 209 -13.58 -1.85 15.87
C GLU A 209 -15.05 -2.29 16.08
N THR A 210 -15.99 -1.36 16.00
CA THR A 210 -17.42 -1.67 16.18
C THR A 210 -17.96 -2.55 15.04
N THR A 211 -19.06 -3.26 15.29
CA THR A 211 -19.76 -4.04 14.26
C THR A 211 -20.16 -3.18 13.07
N ASP A 212 -20.66 -1.96 13.33
CA ASP A 212 -21.10 -1.04 12.28
C ASP A 212 -19.94 -0.62 11.39
N PHE A 213 -18.79 -0.30 12.00
CA PHE A 213 -17.58 0.06 11.27
C PHE A 213 -17.07 -1.08 10.37
N TRP A 214 -16.98 -2.31 10.89
CA TRP A 214 -16.62 -3.47 10.08
C TRP A 214 -17.65 -3.76 8.98
N THR A 215 -18.94 -3.56 9.26
CA THR A 215 -20.02 -3.76 8.29
C THR A 215 -19.92 -2.77 7.15
N GLU A 216 -19.71 -1.49 7.44
CA GLU A 216 -19.50 -0.44 6.45
C GLU A 216 -18.25 -0.73 5.59
N PHE A 217 -17.14 -1.08 6.23
CA PHE A 217 -15.90 -1.41 5.53
C PHE A 217 -16.08 -2.60 4.58
N LEU A 218 -16.64 -3.72 5.05
CA LEU A 218 -16.88 -4.90 4.21
C LEU A 218 -17.91 -4.64 3.11
N ARG A 219 -18.94 -3.82 3.38
CA ARG A 219 -19.92 -3.39 2.37
C ARG A 219 -19.23 -2.61 1.26
N SER A 220 -18.31 -1.70 1.58
CA SER A 220 -17.54 -0.95 0.59
C SER A 220 -16.72 -1.88 -0.33
N LEU A 221 -16.19 -3.01 0.19
CA LEU A 221 -15.49 -4.00 -0.64
C LEU A 221 -16.46 -4.67 -1.62
N ARG A 222 -17.67 -5.03 -1.16
CA ARG A 222 -18.70 -5.65 -2.00
C ARG A 222 -19.20 -4.72 -3.10
N GLU A 223 -19.45 -3.45 -2.78
CA GLU A 223 -19.86 -2.44 -3.75
C GLU A 223 -18.81 -2.22 -4.85
N ARG A 224 -17.53 -2.38 -4.51
CA ARG A 224 -16.41 -2.35 -5.47
C ARG A 224 -16.21 -3.63 -6.26
N GLY A 225 -16.90 -4.72 -5.93
CA GLY A 225 -16.87 -5.97 -6.72
C GLY A 225 -16.49 -7.25 -5.97
N LEU A 226 -16.24 -7.20 -4.66
CA LEU A 226 -15.92 -8.41 -3.89
C LEU A 226 -17.08 -9.41 -3.93
N LYS A 227 -16.85 -10.55 -4.59
CA LYS A 227 -17.87 -11.61 -4.77
C LYS A 227 -18.12 -12.38 -3.48
N VAL A 228 -19.40 -12.71 -3.26
CA VAL A 228 -19.85 -13.57 -2.16
C VAL A 228 -20.16 -14.94 -2.74
N ALA A 229 -19.66 -16.00 -2.09
CA ALA A 229 -20.00 -17.36 -2.50
C ALA A 229 -21.48 -17.64 -2.23
N THR A 230 -22.13 -18.33 -3.16
CA THR A 230 -23.53 -18.75 -3.09
C THR A 230 -23.63 -20.21 -3.54
N ASP A 231 -24.75 -20.87 -3.25
CA ASP A 231 -24.98 -22.25 -3.68
C ASP A 231 -24.94 -22.43 -5.20
N THR A 232 -25.24 -21.38 -5.98
CA THR A 232 -25.21 -21.44 -7.45
C THR A 232 -23.91 -20.93 -8.06
N ASP A 233 -23.15 -20.14 -7.32
CA ASP A 233 -21.85 -19.60 -7.73
C ASP A 233 -20.90 -19.64 -6.53
N PRO A 234 -20.06 -20.69 -6.42
CA PRO A 234 -19.12 -20.84 -5.31
C PRO A 234 -17.92 -19.89 -5.43
N LEU A 235 -17.80 -19.12 -6.53
CA LEU A 235 -16.65 -18.24 -6.81
C LEU A 235 -16.75 -16.89 -6.11
N GLY A 236 -16.75 -16.94 -4.77
CA GLY A 236 -16.60 -15.76 -3.92
C GLY A 236 -15.63 -16.01 -2.77
N VAL A 237 -15.76 -15.22 -1.70
CA VAL A 237 -14.98 -15.43 -0.48
C VAL A 237 -15.40 -16.74 0.17
N ALA A 238 -14.50 -17.72 0.20
CA ALA A 238 -14.72 -19.03 0.80
C ALA A 238 -14.31 -19.05 2.28
N LEU A 239 -13.23 -18.34 2.64
CA LEU A 239 -12.72 -18.31 4.02
C LEU A 239 -12.18 -16.92 4.38
N VAL A 240 -12.66 -16.39 5.49
CA VAL A 240 -12.15 -15.15 6.12
C VAL A 240 -11.28 -15.49 7.31
N THR A 241 -10.04 -15.01 7.34
CA THR A 241 -9.12 -15.19 8.48
C THR A 241 -8.88 -13.86 9.20
N SER A 242 -9.10 -13.83 10.51
CA SER A 242 -8.89 -12.64 11.34
C SER A 242 -8.66 -12.98 12.82
N ASP A 243 -8.38 -11.98 13.66
CA ASP A 243 -8.58 -12.10 15.11
C ASP A 243 -10.07 -12.21 15.46
N ALA A 244 -10.37 -12.76 16.65
CA ALA A 244 -11.68 -13.00 17.20
C ALA A 244 -12.33 -11.74 17.79
N HIS A 245 -12.34 -10.64 17.04
CA HIS A 245 -13.10 -9.45 17.41
C HIS A 245 -14.59 -9.68 17.15
N ALA A 246 -15.43 -9.54 18.17
CA ALA A 246 -16.86 -9.85 18.08
C ALA A 246 -17.57 -9.05 16.98
N GLY A 247 -17.23 -7.76 16.83
CA GLY A 247 -17.79 -6.90 15.79
C GLY A 247 -17.41 -7.33 14.38
N LEU A 248 -16.18 -7.82 14.18
CA LEU A 248 -15.71 -8.34 12.90
C LEU A 248 -16.46 -9.62 12.55
N LYS A 249 -16.54 -10.59 13.47
CA LYS A 249 -17.24 -11.87 13.23
C LYS A 249 -18.71 -11.65 12.87
N ALA A 250 -19.38 -10.73 13.55
CA ALA A 250 -20.76 -10.37 13.23
C ALA A 250 -20.90 -9.70 11.85
N ALA A 251 -20.00 -8.78 11.51
CA ALA A 251 -20.00 -8.11 10.21
C ALA A 251 -19.72 -9.08 9.04
N VAL A 252 -18.78 -10.02 9.20
CA VAL A 252 -18.49 -11.06 8.20
C VAL A 252 -19.73 -11.92 7.96
N LYS A 253 -20.41 -12.38 9.03
CA LYS A 253 -21.65 -13.16 8.90
C LYS A 253 -22.75 -12.40 8.16
N ALA A 254 -22.86 -11.09 8.37
CA ALA A 254 -23.88 -10.26 7.75
C ALA A 254 -23.57 -9.93 6.27
N ILE A 255 -22.31 -9.66 5.95
CA ILE A 255 -21.91 -9.14 4.63
C ILE A 255 -21.43 -10.25 3.68
N LEU A 256 -20.82 -11.31 4.22
CA LEU A 256 -20.24 -12.44 3.49
C LEU A 256 -20.84 -13.79 3.97
N PRO A 257 -22.16 -14.01 3.84
CA PRO A 257 -22.85 -15.17 4.42
C PRO A 257 -22.39 -16.54 3.89
N GLY A 258 -21.81 -16.60 2.68
CA GLY A 258 -21.27 -17.84 2.10
C GLY A 258 -19.82 -18.15 2.49
N SER A 259 -19.21 -17.36 3.37
CA SER A 259 -17.82 -17.56 3.80
C SER A 259 -17.73 -18.27 5.15
N GLY A 260 -16.80 -19.22 5.26
CA GLY A 260 -16.34 -19.70 6.56
C GLY A 260 -15.50 -18.65 7.28
N TRP A 261 -15.39 -18.77 8.61
CA TRP A 261 -14.54 -17.90 9.41
C TRP A 261 -13.45 -18.69 10.15
N GLN A 262 -12.19 -18.34 9.89
CA GLN A 262 -11.02 -18.89 10.53
C GLN A 262 -10.46 -17.90 11.57
N ARG A 263 -10.45 -18.32 12.83
CA ARG A 263 -9.74 -17.60 13.89
C ARG A 263 -8.24 -17.76 13.71
N CYS A 264 -7.49 -16.66 13.75
CA CYS A 264 -6.04 -16.72 13.69
C CYS A 264 -5.44 -17.49 14.87
N ARG A 265 -4.67 -18.55 14.59
CA ARG A 265 -4.00 -19.36 15.63
C ARG A 265 -2.97 -18.59 16.44
N VAL A 266 -2.33 -17.57 15.86
CA VAL A 266 -1.32 -16.73 16.53
C VAL A 266 -1.99 -15.85 17.59
N HIS A 267 -3.08 -15.18 17.22
CA HIS A 267 -3.88 -14.40 18.16
C HIS A 267 -4.49 -15.29 19.25
N PHE A 268 -4.97 -16.48 18.91
CA PHE A 268 -5.44 -17.43 19.92
C PHE A 268 -4.35 -17.84 20.92
N ALA A 269 -3.13 -18.14 20.43
CA ALA A 269 -1.99 -18.44 21.29
C ALA A 269 -1.59 -17.25 22.19
N ARG A 270 -1.70 -16.01 21.69
CA ARG A 270 -1.50 -14.79 22.50
C ARG A 270 -2.56 -14.66 23.59
N ASN A 271 -3.83 -14.96 23.30
CA ASN A 271 -4.92 -14.92 24.27
C ASN A 271 -4.71 -15.93 25.40
N ILE A 272 -4.18 -17.12 25.08
CA ILE A 272 -3.77 -18.12 26.08
C ILE A 272 -2.62 -17.58 26.93
N THR A 273 -1.61 -16.98 26.30
CA THR A 273 -0.46 -16.38 27.01
C THR A 273 -0.89 -15.24 27.95
N GLN A 274 -1.84 -14.41 27.56
CA GLN A 274 -2.39 -13.35 28.41
C GLN A 274 -3.07 -13.92 29.67
N LYS A 275 -3.77 -15.05 29.55
CA LYS A 275 -4.42 -15.72 30.68
C LYS A 275 -3.46 -16.48 31.60
N LEU A 276 -2.56 -17.28 31.03
CA LEU A 276 -1.70 -18.16 31.83
C LEU A 276 -0.37 -17.54 32.26
N GLY A 277 0.06 -16.48 31.59
CA GLY A 277 1.43 -15.95 31.65
C GLY A 277 2.41 -16.76 30.80
N SER A 278 3.49 -16.11 30.36
CA SER A 278 4.43 -16.66 29.36
C SER A 278 5.06 -18.01 29.74
N ALA A 279 5.43 -18.20 31.02
CA ALA A 279 6.09 -19.44 31.46
C ALA A 279 5.18 -20.68 31.31
N ARG A 280 3.91 -20.58 31.73
CA ARG A 280 2.95 -21.69 31.68
C ARG A 280 2.33 -21.87 30.29
N SER A 281 2.21 -20.82 29.49
CA SER A 281 1.60 -20.91 28.17
C SER A 281 2.46 -21.64 27.14
N LYS A 282 3.79 -21.68 27.30
CA LYS A 282 4.70 -22.34 26.35
C LYS A 282 4.34 -23.82 26.08
N PRO A 283 4.27 -24.70 27.10
CA PRO A 283 3.89 -26.10 26.88
C PRO A 283 2.45 -26.25 26.37
N VAL A 284 1.52 -25.41 26.84
CA VAL A 284 0.11 -25.44 26.38
C VAL A 284 0.00 -25.06 24.89
N ASN A 285 0.68 -23.99 24.46
CA ASN A 285 0.71 -23.58 23.06
C ASN A 285 1.45 -24.58 22.17
N ALA A 286 2.46 -25.27 22.69
CA ALA A 286 3.14 -26.36 21.98
C ALA A 286 2.18 -27.54 21.74
N LEU A 287 1.39 -27.91 22.76
CA LEU A 287 0.37 -28.94 22.65
C LEU A 287 -0.73 -28.55 21.65
N ILE A 288 -1.24 -27.32 21.71
CA ILE A 288 -2.24 -26.82 20.74
C ILE A 288 -1.67 -26.77 19.32
N SER A 289 -0.37 -26.50 19.17
CA SER A 289 0.28 -26.48 17.86
C SER A 289 0.26 -27.85 17.15
N THR A 290 0.09 -28.96 17.87
CA THR A 290 0.00 -30.31 17.25
C THR A 290 -1.27 -30.50 16.43
N ILE A 291 -2.35 -29.75 16.74
CA ILE A 291 -3.58 -29.73 15.94
C ILE A 291 -3.28 -29.26 14.50
N PHE A 292 -2.45 -28.22 14.39
CA PHE A 292 -2.04 -27.64 13.11
C PHE A 292 -0.92 -28.47 12.43
N ALA A 293 -0.34 -29.47 13.09
CA ALA A 293 0.64 -30.35 12.47
C ALA A 293 0.02 -31.50 11.67
N GLN A 294 -1.30 -31.70 11.79
CA GLN A 294 -2.02 -32.80 11.15
C GLN A 294 -2.15 -32.61 9.64
N THR A 295 -2.46 -33.71 8.94
CA THR A 295 -2.39 -33.80 7.47
C THR A 295 -3.72 -34.13 6.80
N THR A 296 -4.75 -34.47 7.58
CA THR A 296 -6.13 -34.68 7.10
C THR A 296 -7.14 -34.03 8.05
N THR A 297 -8.33 -33.74 7.56
CA THR A 297 -9.39 -33.06 8.32
C THR A 297 -9.87 -33.89 9.51
N GLU A 298 -9.93 -35.21 9.34
CA GLU A 298 -10.28 -36.17 10.39
C GLU A 298 -9.21 -36.18 11.48
N ALA A 299 -7.93 -36.15 11.09
CA ALA A 299 -6.81 -36.09 12.02
C ALA A 299 -6.77 -34.75 12.79
N VAL A 300 -7.07 -33.62 12.13
CA VAL A 300 -7.22 -32.31 12.79
C VAL A 300 -8.30 -32.39 13.87
N THR A 301 -9.47 -32.92 13.53
CA THR A 301 -10.61 -33.03 14.46
C THR A 301 -10.29 -33.97 15.63
N ALA A 302 -9.71 -35.13 15.36
CA ALA A 302 -9.32 -36.08 16.39
C ALA A 302 -8.26 -35.50 17.35
N GLN A 303 -7.24 -34.84 16.80
CA GLN A 303 -6.21 -34.18 17.59
C GLN A 303 -6.77 -33.01 18.40
N TYR A 304 -7.72 -32.24 17.85
CA TYR A 304 -8.39 -31.15 18.57
C TYR A 304 -9.07 -31.65 19.84
N ARG A 305 -9.86 -32.72 19.73
CA ARG A 305 -10.54 -33.35 20.86
C ARG A 305 -9.55 -33.87 21.89
N ALA A 306 -8.55 -34.63 21.45
CA ALA A 306 -7.52 -35.17 22.35
C ALA A 306 -6.75 -34.09 23.12
N VAL A 307 -6.40 -32.97 22.46
CA VAL A 307 -5.76 -31.83 23.11
C VAL A 307 -6.69 -31.17 24.13
N THR A 308 -7.94 -30.94 23.75
CA THR A 308 -8.95 -30.32 24.63
C THR A 308 -9.16 -31.17 25.89
N ASP A 309 -9.40 -32.48 25.73
CA ASP A 309 -9.59 -33.43 26.83
C ASP A 309 -8.39 -33.47 27.78
N SER A 310 -7.17 -33.44 27.24
CA SER A 310 -5.95 -33.45 28.05
C SER A 310 -5.77 -32.18 28.90
N LEU A 311 -6.38 -31.07 28.49
CA LEU A 311 -6.31 -29.79 29.17
C LEU A 311 -7.45 -29.60 30.18
N CYS A 312 -8.54 -30.38 30.13
CA CYS A 312 -9.70 -30.24 31.01
C CYS A 312 -9.34 -30.23 32.50
N THR A 313 -8.45 -31.12 32.93
CA THR A 313 -8.07 -31.22 34.36
C THR A 313 -7.08 -30.12 34.77
N SER A 314 -6.04 -29.90 33.97
CA SER A 314 -4.93 -29.02 34.35
C SER A 314 -5.17 -27.55 34.04
N PHE A 315 -5.97 -27.26 33.00
CA PHE A 315 -6.25 -25.93 32.47
C PHE A 315 -7.72 -25.82 32.00
N PRO A 316 -8.71 -25.97 32.90
CA PRO A 316 -10.13 -26.02 32.54
C PRO A 316 -10.61 -24.78 31.77
N GLU A 317 -10.10 -23.60 32.12
CA GLU A 317 -10.43 -22.37 31.37
C GLU A 317 -9.95 -22.41 29.91
N ILE A 318 -8.79 -23.02 29.64
CA ILE A 318 -8.24 -23.12 28.29
C ILE A 318 -8.97 -24.20 27.50
N ALA A 319 -9.34 -25.31 28.14
CA ALA A 319 -10.21 -26.31 27.54
C ALA A 319 -11.55 -25.69 27.11
N GLY A 320 -12.20 -24.91 27.98
CA GLY A 320 -13.42 -24.18 27.62
C GLY A 320 -13.20 -23.15 26.50
N MET A 321 -12.02 -22.51 26.41
CA MET A 321 -11.69 -21.65 25.27
C MET A 321 -11.56 -22.42 23.95
N LEU A 322 -11.03 -23.64 23.98
CA LEU A 322 -10.92 -24.52 22.82
C LEU A 322 -12.31 -25.03 22.41
N GLU A 323 -13.11 -25.56 23.33
CA GLU A 323 -14.48 -26.03 23.04
C GLU A 323 -15.31 -24.96 22.32
N ASN A 324 -15.27 -23.71 22.80
CA ASN A 324 -15.99 -22.60 22.18
C ASN A 324 -15.42 -22.16 20.82
N ALA A 325 -14.16 -22.47 20.53
CA ALA A 325 -13.45 -22.02 19.35
C ALA A 325 -13.21 -23.14 18.32
N GLU A 326 -13.62 -24.38 18.56
CA GLU A 326 -13.42 -25.53 17.66
C GLU A 326 -13.82 -25.23 16.20
N PRO A 327 -15.06 -24.79 15.90
CA PRO A 327 -15.47 -24.55 14.51
C PRO A 327 -14.65 -23.44 13.84
N ASP A 328 -14.21 -22.47 14.64
CA ASP A 328 -13.49 -21.30 14.16
C ASP A 328 -11.98 -21.57 13.99
N LEU A 329 -11.40 -22.45 14.81
CA LEU A 329 -9.97 -22.77 14.76
C LEU A 329 -9.66 -23.87 13.74
N THR A 330 -10.65 -24.67 13.35
CA THR A 330 -10.50 -25.79 12.40
C THR A 330 -11.07 -25.50 11.01
N ALA A 331 -11.68 -24.34 10.78
CA ALA A 331 -12.30 -23.97 9.50
C ALA A 331 -11.35 -24.11 8.28
N PHE A 332 -10.04 -23.91 8.47
CA PHE A 332 -9.02 -24.11 7.45
C PHE A 332 -9.01 -25.53 6.87
N ALA A 333 -9.45 -26.53 7.62
CA ALA A 333 -9.42 -27.93 7.20
C ALA A 333 -10.46 -28.27 6.12
N THR A 334 -11.34 -27.31 5.77
CA THR A 334 -12.31 -27.43 4.67
C THR A 334 -11.72 -27.13 3.30
N VAL A 335 -10.54 -26.50 3.23
CA VAL A 335 -9.86 -26.15 1.97
C VAL A 335 -8.70 -27.11 1.69
N PRO A 336 -8.10 -27.11 0.48
CA PRO A 336 -6.99 -28.01 0.16
C PRO A 336 -5.83 -27.89 1.16
N ARG A 337 -5.23 -29.04 1.50
CA ARG A 337 -4.14 -29.15 2.48
C ARG A 337 -2.97 -28.21 2.19
N GLU A 338 -2.64 -28.01 0.93
CA GLU A 338 -1.56 -27.13 0.47
C GLU A 338 -1.79 -25.67 0.89
N HIS A 339 -3.03 -25.29 1.20
CA HIS A 339 -3.40 -23.93 1.59
C HIS A 339 -3.41 -23.72 3.11
N TRP A 340 -3.50 -24.79 3.92
CA TRP A 340 -3.71 -24.70 5.37
C TRP A 340 -2.71 -23.77 6.07
N GLN A 341 -1.41 -23.96 5.78
CA GLN A 341 -0.35 -23.15 6.38
C GLN A 341 -0.46 -21.65 6.09
N LYS A 342 -1.12 -21.31 4.99
CA LYS A 342 -1.30 -19.95 4.48
C LYS A 342 -2.55 -19.28 5.07
N VAL A 343 -3.55 -20.05 5.48
CA VAL A 343 -4.89 -19.52 5.85
C VAL A 343 -5.23 -19.67 7.33
N TRP A 344 -4.58 -20.56 8.09
CA TRP A 344 -4.85 -20.73 9.54
C TRP A 344 -4.33 -19.59 10.44
N SER A 345 -3.74 -18.56 9.84
CA SER A 345 -3.16 -17.40 10.50
C SER A 345 -3.16 -16.20 9.56
N ASP A 346 -3.24 -15.01 10.13
CA ASP A 346 -3.08 -13.71 9.46
C ASP A 346 -1.60 -13.33 9.22
N ASN A 347 -0.67 -14.29 9.30
CA ASN A 347 0.74 -14.11 8.96
C ASN A 347 0.98 -13.36 7.62
N PRO A 348 0.13 -13.49 6.57
CA PRO A 348 0.27 -12.69 5.36
C PRO A 348 0.16 -11.18 5.59
N ILE A 349 -0.65 -10.75 6.56
CA ILE A 349 -0.82 -9.37 6.97
C ILE A 349 0.26 -8.95 7.98
N GLU A 350 0.85 -9.85 8.76
CA GLU A 350 1.84 -9.46 9.78
C GLU A 350 3.07 -8.72 9.20
N ARG A 351 3.53 -9.09 8.00
CA ARG A 351 4.58 -8.32 7.30
C ARG A 351 4.07 -6.94 6.87
N LEU A 352 2.84 -6.86 6.36
CA LEU A 352 2.21 -5.61 5.96
C LEU A 352 2.05 -4.66 7.16
N ASN A 353 1.55 -5.17 8.29
CA ASN A 353 1.42 -4.40 9.53
C ASN A 353 2.76 -3.89 10.06
N ARG A 354 3.83 -4.69 9.94
CA ARG A 354 5.17 -4.22 10.30
C ARG A 354 5.63 -3.07 9.42
N GLU A 355 5.33 -3.10 8.12
CA GLU A 355 5.67 -1.99 7.23
C GLU A 355 4.83 -0.74 7.55
N ILE A 356 3.53 -0.89 7.79
CA ILE A 356 2.63 0.17 8.27
C ILE A 356 3.20 0.82 9.54
N LYS A 357 3.53 -0.01 10.55
CA LYS A 357 4.10 0.47 11.82
C LYS A 357 5.44 1.15 11.62
N ARG A 358 6.33 0.58 10.81
CA ARG A 358 7.65 1.16 10.50
C ARG A 358 7.53 2.60 10.00
N ARG A 359 6.54 2.92 9.16
CA ARG A 359 6.32 4.30 8.67
C ARG A 359 5.54 5.16 9.66
N ALA A 360 4.51 4.60 10.29
CA ALA A 360 3.67 5.31 11.26
C ALA A 360 4.44 5.73 12.52
N ASP A 361 5.35 4.88 13.02
CA ASP A 361 6.13 5.12 14.24
C ASP A 361 7.08 6.33 14.10
N VAL A 362 7.47 6.69 12.86
CA VAL A 362 8.25 7.92 12.62
C VAL A 362 7.38 9.18 12.76
N VAL A 363 6.12 9.09 12.37
CA VAL A 363 5.16 10.21 12.51
C VAL A 363 4.76 10.37 13.98
N GLN A 364 4.68 9.26 14.73
CA GLN A 364 4.20 9.15 16.11
C GLN A 364 2.73 9.54 16.29
N ILE A 365 2.38 10.79 16.00
CA ILE A 365 1.02 11.32 16.10
C ILE A 365 0.64 11.98 14.78
N PHE A 366 -0.36 11.43 14.11
CA PHE A 366 -0.87 12.01 12.87
C PHE A 366 -1.66 13.29 13.14
N PRO A 367 -1.54 14.32 12.28
CA PRO A 367 -2.25 15.59 12.47
C PRO A 367 -3.76 15.49 12.25
N ASP A 368 -4.20 14.56 11.39
CA ASP A 368 -5.58 14.33 10.99
C ASP A 368 -5.71 12.96 10.31
N ARG A 369 -6.96 12.54 10.04
CA ARG A 369 -7.27 11.26 9.37
C ARG A 369 -6.78 11.22 7.92
N ASP A 370 -6.85 12.32 7.19
CA ASP A 370 -6.44 12.38 5.78
C ASP A 370 -4.94 12.11 5.63
N SER A 371 -4.15 12.57 6.59
CA SER A 371 -2.72 12.31 6.65
C SER A 371 -2.39 10.85 6.96
N VAL A 372 -3.24 10.14 7.71
CA VAL A 372 -3.13 8.67 7.87
C VAL A 372 -3.41 8.00 6.54
N THR A 373 -4.55 8.33 5.90
CA THR A 373 -4.95 7.75 4.61
C THR A 373 -3.88 7.97 3.56
N ARG A 374 -3.29 9.17 3.47
CA ARG A 374 -2.20 9.48 2.54
C ARG A 374 -0.97 8.59 2.75
N LEU A 375 -0.42 8.55 3.96
CA LEU A 375 0.82 7.83 4.22
C LEU A 375 0.60 6.32 4.12
N ILE A 376 -0.40 5.82 4.83
CA ILE A 376 -0.66 4.38 4.89
C ILE A 376 -1.16 3.90 3.54
N GLY A 377 -2.07 4.63 2.88
CA GLY A 377 -2.55 4.28 1.55
C GLY A 377 -1.42 4.21 0.53
N ALA A 378 -0.44 5.13 0.57
CA ALA A 378 0.74 5.06 -0.30
C ALA A 378 1.61 3.82 -0.01
N VAL A 379 1.84 3.50 1.27
CA VAL A 379 2.57 2.28 1.66
C VAL A 379 1.85 1.01 1.20
N LEU A 380 0.52 0.98 1.32
CA LEU A 380 -0.29 -0.13 0.84
C LEU A 380 -0.21 -0.24 -0.69
N GLN A 381 -0.27 0.88 -1.41
CA GLN A 381 -0.15 0.91 -2.86
C GLN A 381 1.21 0.36 -3.32
N GLU A 382 2.32 0.84 -2.75
CA GLU A 382 3.66 0.35 -3.06
C GLU A 382 3.79 -1.16 -2.79
N GLN A 383 3.28 -1.61 -1.64
CA GLN A 383 3.33 -3.03 -1.27
C GLN A 383 2.45 -3.89 -2.19
N HIS A 384 1.30 -3.36 -2.64
CA HIS A 384 0.44 -4.03 -3.62
C HIS A 384 1.15 -4.18 -4.96
N GLU A 385 1.80 -3.13 -5.46
CA GLU A 385 2.57 -3.15 -6.69
C GLU A 385 3.70 -4.19 -6.61
N GLU A 386 4.47 -4.23 -5.51
CA GLU A 386 5.51 -5.25 -5.29
C GLU A 386 4.93 -6.68 -5.40
N TRP A 387 3.73 -6.93 -4.86
CA TRP A 387 3.08 -8.24 -4.97
C TRP A 387 2.61 -8.57 -6.38
N GLN A 388 2.20 -7.57 -7.16
CA GLN A 388 1.80 -7.76 -8.56
C GLN A 388 3.00 -8.08 -9.45
N TYR A 389 4.12 -7.37 -9.27
CA TYR A 389 5.35 -7.59 -10.04
C TYR A 389 6.15 -8.82 -9.60
N GLY A 390 5.86 -9.35 -8.41
CA GLY A 390 6.48 -10.59 -7.93
C GLY A 390 6.26 -11.77 -8.87
N GLU A 391 7.34 -12.46 -9.25
CA GLU A 391 7.28 -13.65 -10.10
C GLU A 391 6.59 -14.84 -9.40
N ARG A 392 6.69 -14.91 -8.07
CA ARG A 392 6.17 -16.02 -7.27
C ARG A 392 4.75 -15.74 -6.79
N ARG A 393 3.81 -16.60 -7.19
CA ARG A 393 2.45 -16.61 -6.65
C ARG A 393 2.47 -17.03 -5.18
N TYR A 394 1.51 -16.52 -4.42
CA TYR A 394 1.36 -16.85 -3.01
C TYR A 394 0.81 -18.28 -2.81
N LEU A 395 -0.11 -18.67 -3.67
CA LEU A 395 -0.59 -20.04 -3.86
C LEU A 395 -0.34 -20.46 -5.32
N SER A 396 0.03 -21.71 -5.53
CA SER A 396 0.35 -22.19 -6.88
C SER A 396 -0.93 -22.35 -7.70
N GLU A 397 -0.83 -22.21 -9.02
CA GLU A 397 -1.99 -22.40 -9.91
C GLU A 397 -2.61 -23.79 -9.75
N ILE A 398 -1.77 -24.82 -9.59
CA ILE A 398 -2.19 -26.21 -9.40
C ILE A 398 -3.01 -26.34 -8.12
N SER A 399 -2.58 -25.73 -7.02
CA SER A 399 -3.32 -25.80 -5.75
C SER A 399 -4.62 -24.98 -5.78
N MET A 400 -4.65 -23.87 -6.52
CA MET A 400 -5.89 -23.11 -6.76
C MET A 400 -6.92 -23.89 -7.58
N ARG A 401 -6.50 -24.69 -8.57
CA ARG A 401 -7.40 -25.59 -9.30
C ARG A 401 -8.01 -26.68 -8.40
N LYS A 402 -7.24 -27.19 -7.43
CA LYS A 402 -7.78 -28.12 -6.42
C LYS A 402 -8.86 -27.46 -5.58
N LEU A 403 -8.65 -26.20 -5.18
CA LEU A 403 -9.67 -25.44 -4.45
C LEU A 403 -10.97 -25.31 -5.24
N LEU A 404 -10.88 -24.99 -6.54
CA LEU A 404 -12.06 -24.93 -7.41
C LEU A 404 -12.84 -26.26 -7.40
N HIS A 405 -12.14 -27.38 -7.54
CA HIS A 405 -12.77 -28.71 -7.48
C HIS A 405 -13.40 -28.99 -6.12
N THR A 406 -12.71 -28.67 -5.01
CA THR A 406 -13.27 -28.79 -3.66
C THR A 406 -14.56 -27.99 -3.50
N LEU A 407 -14.59 -26.74 -3.95
CA LEU A 407 -15.76 -25.87 -3.82
C LEU A 407 -16.97 -26.37 -4.66
N HIS A 408 -16.73 -26.85 -5.89
CA HIS A 408 -17.81 -27.37 -6.74
C HIS A 408 -18.34 -28.72 -6.25
N ASN A 409 -17.48 -29.62 -5.76
CA ASN A 409 -17.92 -30.94 -5.29
C ASN A 409 -18.72 -30.87 -3.98
N HIS A 410 -18.55 -29.81 -3.18
CA HIS A 410 -19.44 -29.55 -2.04
C HIS A 410 -20.82 -29.01 -2.46
N THR A 411 -21.00 -28.65 -3.72
CA THR A 411 -22.23 -28.07 -4.27
C THR A 411 -23.12 -29.10 -4.98
N GLU A 412 -22.56 -30.23 -5.44
CA GLU A 412 -23.35 -31.33 -5.99
C GLU A 412 -24.05 -32.10 -4.85
N PRO A 413 -25.39 -32.22 -4.85
CA PRO A 413 -26.06 -33.10 -3.89
C PRO A 413 -25.57 -34.52 -4.13
N ALA A 414 -25.17 -35.21 -3.05
CA ALA A 414 -24.79 -36.62 -3.11
C ALA A 414 -25.89 -37.41 -3.85
N HIS A 415 -25.61 -37.79 -5.10
CA HIS A 415 -26.48 -38.71 -5.81
C HIS A 415 -26.50 -40.01 -4.99
N PRO A 416 -27.67 -40.52 -4.57
CA PRO A 416 -27.72 -41.79 -3.88
C PRO A 416 -27.08 -42.82 -4.79
N GLU A 417 -26.10 -43.55 -4.26
CA GLU A 417 -25.46 -44.67 -4.94
C GLU A 417 -26.57 -45.54 -5.53
N LEU A 418 -26.63 -45.60 -6.87
CA LEU A 418 -27.41 -46.61 -7.55
C LEU A 418 -26.76 -47.95 -7.20
N HIS A 419 -27.26 -48.58 -6.14
CA HIS A 419 -27.08 -50.00 -5.91
C HIS A 419 -27.59 -50.72 -7.16
N LEU A 420 -26.65 -51.13 -8.02
CA LEU A 420 -26.90 -52.17 -9.01
C LEU A 420 -27.17 -53.45 -8.23
N THR A 421 -28.44 -53.70 -7.93
CA THR A 421 -28.93 -55.01 -7.55
C THR A 421 -29.14 -55.86 -8.81
N ALA A 422 -28.57 -57.06 -8.74
CA ALA A 422 -28.62 -58.22 -9.65
C ALA A 422 -27.58 -58.26 -10.78
#